data_AF-A0AAW0K2Z1-F1
#
_entry.id   AF-A0AAW0K2Z1-F1
#
_cell.length_a   1.000
_cell.length_b   1.000
_cell.length_c   1.000
_cell.angle_alpha   90.00
_cell.angle_beta   90.00
_cell.angle_gamma   90.00
#
_symmetry.space_group_name_H-M   'P 1'
#
loop_
_entity.id
_entity.type
_entity.pdbx_description
1 polymer ?
#
loop_
_entity_poly.entity_id
_entity_poly.type
_entity_poly.pdbx_seq_one_letter_code
_entity_poly.pdbx_strand_id
1 'polypeptide(L)'
;MHLSIICMVVAALIEIKRLKTAKEYGLVDMLDVTIPMSVWWLLPQYVLSGIADVFTMVGLQEFFYDQVPIELRSVGLALYLSIFGVGNFLSSFLISFIEEATGGDGKDSWFADNLNRAHLDYFYWLLAGLSAVAFAAYLYFAKSYIYNNRKSTI
;
A
#
# COMPACT_ATOMS: atom_id res chain seq x y z
N MET A 1 -3.24 5.32 7.50
CA MET A 1 -2.00 4.52 7.70
C MET A 1 -2.24 3.16 8.35
N HIS A 2 -2.88 3.05 9.53
CA HIS A 2 -3.15 1.74 10.15
C HIS A 2 -4.04 0.81 9.30
N LEU A 3 -5.07 1.34 8.63
CA LEU A 3 -5.91 0.57 7.71
C LEU A 3 -5.13 0.00 6.51
N SER A 4 -4.16 0.75 5.99
CA SER A 4 -3.31 0.31 4.87
C SER A 4 -2.41 -0.87 5.29
N ILE A 5 -1.86 -0.85 6.52
CA ILE A 5 -1.09 -1.99 7.07
C ILE A 5 -1.98 -3.24 7.12
N ILE A 6 -3.20 -3.12 7.67
CA ILE A 6 -4.14 -4.25 7.75
C ILE A 6 -4.50 -4.75 6.35
N CYS A 7 -4.75 -3.85 5.40
CA CYS A 7 -5.05 -4.20 4.02
C CYS A 7 -3.90 -4.98 3.35
N MET A 8 -2.65 -4.54 3.51
CA MET A 8 -1.49 -5.22 2.93
C MET A 8 -1.26 -6.60 3.56
N VAL A 9 -1.47 -6.74 4.88
CA VAL A 9 -1.39 -8.04 5.57
C VAL A 9 -2.48 -8.99 5.06
N VAL A 10 -3.72 -8.51 4.91
CA VAL A 10 -4.82 -9.32 4.37
C VAL A 10 -4.53 -9.75 2.93
N ALA A 11 -4.03 -8.85 2.08
CA ALA A 11 -3.62 -9.17 0.71
C ALA A 11 -2.51 -10.24 0.67
N ALA A 12 -1.48 -10.11 1.52
CA ALA A 12 -0.42 -11.11 1.64
C ALA A 12 -0.98 -12.50 2.04
N LEU A 13 -1.90 -12.55 3.00
CA LEU A 13 -2.52 -13.81 3.44
C LEU A 13 -3.37 -14.47 2.35
N ILE A 14 -4.13 -13.67 1.60
CA ILE A 14 -4.92 -14.16 0.46
C ILE A 14 -4.00 -14.73 -0.61
N GLU A 15 -2.89 -14.05 -0.90
CA GLU A 15 -1.93 -14.47 -1.92
C GLU A 15 -1.18 -15.75 -1.53
N ILE A 16 -0.76 -15.88 -0.27
CA ILE A 16 -0.20 -17.13 0.27
C ILE A 16 -1.19 -18.28 0.10
N LYS A 17 -2.48 -18.03 0.33
CA LYS A 17 -3.52 -19.05 0.15
C LYS A 17 -3.74 -19.41 -1.31
N ARG A 18 -3.68 -18.42 -2.22
CA ARG A 18 -3.75 -18.63 -3.67
C ARG A 18 -2.58 -19.50 -4.15
N LEU A 19 -1.34 -19.14 -3.77
CA LEU A 19 -0.12 -19.88 -4.11
C LEU A 19 -0.14 -21.32 -3.54
N LYS A 20 -0.59 -21.49 -2.30
CA LYS A 20 -0.75 -22.83 -1.71
C LYS A 20 -1.74 -23.69 -2.49
N THR A 21 -2.87 -23.11 -2.91
CA THR A 21 -3.86 -23.80 -3.74
C THR A 21 -3.27 -24.16 -5.11
N ALA A 22 -2.54 -23.24 -5.77
CA ALA A 22 -1.87 -23.55 -7.04
C ALA A 22 -0.89 -24.74 -6.90
N LYS A 23 -0.15 -24.80 -5.80
CA LYS A 23 0.78 -25.89 -5.49
C LYS A 23 0.10 -27.22 -5.21
N GLU A 24 -0.99 -27.22 -4.44
CA GLU A 24 -1.76 -28.43 -4.11
C GLU A 24 -2.40 -29.08 -5.34
N TYR A 25 -2.82 -28.26 -6.32
CA TYR A 25 -3.43 -28.74 -7.57
C TYR A 25 -2.39 -28.98 -8.69
N GLY A 26 -1.09 -28.80 -8.42
CA GLY A 26 -0.02 -29.01 -9.42
C GLY A 26 -0.05 -28.00 -10.58
N LEU A 27 -0.66 -26.83 -10.39
CA LEU A 27 -0.88 -25.81 -11.42
C LEU A 27 0.25 -24.76 -11.50
N VAL A 28 1.33 -24.94 -10.74
CA VAL A 28 2.42 -23.95 -10.58
C VAL A 28 3.12 -23.66 -11.92
N ASP A 29 3.28 -24.69 -12.77
CA ASP A 29 3.99 -24.57 -14.05
C ASP A 29 3.08 -24.26 -15.24
N MET A 30 1.76 -24.19 -15.04
CA MET A 30 0.82 -23.89 -16.10
C MET A 30 0.53 -22.37 -16.14
N LEU A 31 0.88 -21.75 -17.26
CA LEU A 31 0.46 -20.37 -17.57
C LEU A 31 -1.06 -20.32 -17.82
N ASP A 32 -1.71 -19.24 -17.40
CA ASP A 32 -3.14 -18.94 -17.64
C ASP A 32 -4.18 -19.94 -17.11
N VAL A 33 -3.79 -20.87 -16.22
CA VAL A 33 -4.78 -21.75 -15.59
C VAL A 33 -5.43 -21.07 -14.39
N THR A 34 -6.75 -20.95 -14.46
CA THR A 34 -7.58 -20.45 -13.36
C THR A 34 -7.41 -21.34 -12.14
N ILE A 35 -6.82 -20.78 -11.07
CA ILE A 35 -6.75 -21.46 -9.78
C ILE A 35 -8.19 -21.69 -9.29
N PRO A 36 -8.52 -22.91 -8.81
CA PRO A 36 -9.85 -23.24 -8.30
C PRO A 36 -10.13 -22.56 -6.95
N MET A 37 -10.15 -21.22 -6.96
CA MET A 37 -10.39 -20.37 -5.82
C MET A 37 -11.54 -19.42 -6.14
N SER A 38 -12.43 -19.22 -5.18
CA SER A 38 -13.55 -18.31 -5.37
C SER A 38 -13.08 -16.86 -5.43
N VAL A 39 -13.59 -16.09 -6.40
CA VAL A 39 -13.32 -14.65 -6.54
C VAL A 39 -13.71 -13.86 -5.29
N TRP A 40 -14.65 -14.38 -4.49
CA TRP A 40 -15.05 -13.81 -3.21
C TRP A 40 -13.89 -13.63 -2.21
N TRP A 41 -12.78 -14.36 -2.37
CA TRP A 41 -11.59 -14.17 -1.54
C TRP A 41 -10.84 -12.86 -1.79
N LEU A 42 -11.04 -12.19 -2.92
CA LEU A 42 -10.51 -10.84 -3.16
C LEU A 42 -11.37 -9.74 -2.51
N LEU A 43 -12.62 -10.06 -2.13
CA LEU A 43 -13.54 -9.08 -1.57
C LEU A 43 -12.96 -8.38 -0.30
N PRO A 44 -12.38 -9.09 0.67
CA PRO A 44 -11.87 -8.47 1.89
C PRO A 44 -10.79 -7.42 1.64
N GLN A 45 -9.82 -7.71 0.76
CA GLN A 45 -8.76 -6.77 0.44
C GLN A 45 -9.28 -5.52 -0.30
N TYR A 46 -10.22 -5.67 -1.24
CA TYR A 46 -10.77 -4.55 -1.98
C TYR A 46 -11.67 -3.66 -1.11
N VAL A 47 -12.46 -4.25 -0.23
CA VAL A 47 -13.30 -3.49 0.71
C VAL A 47 -12.41 -2.70 1.68
N LEU A 48 -11.37 -3.32 2.25
CA LEU A 48 -10.44 -2.63 3.14
C LEU A 48 -9.67 -1.51 2.45
N SER A 49 -9.22 -1.73 1.20
CA SER A 49 -8.56 -0.69 0.41
C SER A 49 -9.49 0.48 0.14
N GLY A 50 -10.73 0.21 -0.29
CA GLY A 50 -11.71 1.27 -0.55
C GLY A 50 -12.04 2.10 0.69
N ILE A 51 -12.19 1.46 1.85
CA ILE A 51 -12.37 2.16 3.13
C ILE A 51 -11.14 3.01 3.43
N ALA A 52 -9.92 2.46 3.30
CA ALA A 52 -8.69 3.17 3.57
C ALA A 52 -8.53 4.41 2.68
N ASP A 53 -8.86 4.31 1.39
CA ASP A 53 -8.76 5.41 0.43
C ASP A 53 -9.77 6.51 0.73
N VAL A 54 -11.03 6.17 1.01
CA VAL A 54 -12.07 7.16 1.34
C VAL A 54 -11.70 7.91 2.62
N PHE A 55 -11.31 7.22 3.68
CA PHE A 55 -10.90 7.88 4.93
C PHE A 55 -9.65 8.74 4.75
N THR A 56 -8.69 8.30 3.93
CA THR A 56 -7.47 9.06 3.68
C THR A 56 -7.77 10.30 2.86
N MET A 57 -8.56 10.19 1.79
CA MET A 57 -8.97 11.30 0.94
C MET A 57 -9.82 12.32 1.70
N VAL A 58 -10.89 11.86 2.37
CA VAL A 58 -11.79 12.75 3.12
C VAL A 58 -11.04 13.40 4.29
N GLY A 59 -10.24 12.64 5.04
CA GLY A 59 -9.47 13.18 6.17
C GLY A 59 -8.41 14.20 5.75
N LEU A 60 -7.70 13.96 4.63
CA LEU A 60 -6.78 14.95 4.06
C LEU A 60 -7.53 16.19 3.59
N GLN A 61 -8.62 16.00 2.87
CA GLN A 61 -9.40 17.11 2.33
C GLN A 61 -9.94 18.01 3.45
N GLU A 62 -10.60 17.45 4.46
CA GLU A 62 -11.13 18.20 5.61
C GLU A 62 -10.04 18.97 6.36
N PHE A 63 -8.88 18.33 6.62
CA PHE A 63 -7.72 19.00 7.23
C PHE A 63 -7.21 20.17 6.39
N PHE A 64 -7.08 20.00 5.07
CA PHE A 64 -6.62 21.06 4.18
C PHE A 64 -7.64 22.21 4.08
N TYR A 65 -8.94 21.91 4.08
CA TYR A 65 -9.98 22.94 4.04
C TYR A 65 -10.00 23.79 5.32
N ASP A 66 -9.75 23.19 6.49
CA ASP A 66 -9.75 23.88 7.78
C ASP A 66 -8.44 24.62 8.08
N GLN A 67 -7.30 24.11 7.63
CA GLN A 67 -5.98 24.64 8.02
C GLN A 67 -5.36 25.58 6.98
N VAL A 68 -5.79 25.56 5.72
CA VAL A 68 -5.18 26.37 4.65
C VAL A 68 -5.96 27.68 4.41
N PRO A 69 -5.31 28.85 4.48
CA PRO A 69 -5.92 30.13 4.12
C PRO A 69 -6.52 30.09 2.71
N ILE A 70 -7.62 30.81 2.47
CA ILE A 70 -8.33 30.83 1.18
C ILE A 70 -7.38 31.14 0.00
N GLU A 71 -6.38 31.98 0.24
CA GLU A 71 -5.35 32.40 -0.72
C GLU A 71 -4.40 31.27 -1.17
N LEU A 72 -4.25 30.21 -0.37
CA LEU A 72 -3.31 29.10 -0.61
C LEU A 72 -4.00 27.79 -1.01
N ARG A 73 -5.32 27.80 -1.23
CA ARG A 73 -6.09 26.58 -1.58
C ARG A 73 -5.60 25.90 -2.86
N SER A 74 -5.20 26.66 -3.88
CA SER A 74 -4.65 26.11 -5.13
C SER A 74 -3.31 25.39 -4.91
N VAL A 75 -2.46 25.94 -4.04
CA VAL A 75 -1.19 25.33 -3.64
C VAL A 75 -1.45 24.05 -2.83
N GLY A 76 -2.43 24.06 -1.93
CA GLY A 76 -2.86 22.87 -1.19
C GLY A 76 -3.32 21.73 -2.09
N LEU A 77 -4.14 22.02 -3.11
CA LEU A 77 -4.55 21.03 -4.12
C LEU A 77 -3.37 20.53 -4.95
N ALA A 78 -2.44 21.41 -5.34
CA ALA A 78 -1.24 21.01 -6.08
C ALA A 78 -0.34 20.08 -5.24
N LEU A 79 -0.16 20.37 -3.95
CA LEU A 79 0.57 19.51 -3.02
C LEU A 79 -0.14 18.16 -2.84
N TYR A 80 -1.46 18.15 -2.69
CA TYR A 80 -2.26 16.94 -2.61
C TYR A 80 -2.07 16.05 -3.85
N LEU A 81 -2.21 16.62 -5.06
CA LEU A 81 -1.98 15.90 -6.32
C LEU A 81 -0.52 15.42 -6.45
N SER A 82 0.43 16.23 -5.98
CA SER A 82 1.85 15.88 -5.99
C SER A 82 2.13 14.63 -5.14
N ILE A 83 1.44 14.44 -4.01
CA ILE A 83 1.57 13.24 -3.17
C ILE A 83 1.24 11.97 -3.98
N PHE A 84 0.18 11.97 -4.79
CA PHE A 84 -0.13 10.84 -5.67
C PHE A 84 0.94 10.63 -6.75
N GLY A 85 1.42 11.72 -7.35
CA GLY A 85 2.49 11.65 -8.35
C GLY A 85 3.77 11.03 -7.78
N VAL A 86 4.22 11.50 -6.61
CA VAL A 86 5.37 10.94 -5.89
C VAL A 86 5.12 9.47 -5.51
N GLY A 87 3.91 9.13 -5.07
CA GLY A 87 3.52 7.75 -4.78
C GLY A 87 3.67 6.83 -5.99
N ASN A 88 3.21 7.26 -7.18
CA ASN A 88 3.36 6.48 -8.41
C ASN A 88 4.82 6.30 -8.81
N PHE A 89 5.65 7.36 -8.73
CA PHE A 89 7.08 7.24 -9.01
C PHE A 89 7.78 6.28 -8.06
N LEU A 90 7.46 6.37 -6.76
CA LEU A 90 8.02 5.46 -5.76
C LEU A 90 7.58 4.01 -6.01
N SER A 91 6.34 3.80 -6.43
CA SER A 91 5.84 2.46 -6.80
C SER A 91 6.63 1.88 -7.98
N SER A 92 6.79 2.64 -9.06
CA SER A 92 7.56 2.18 -10.23
C SER A 92 9.02 1.93 -9.87
N PHE A 93 9.63 2.82 -9.08
CA PHE A 93 11.00 2.66 -8.62
C PHE A 93 11.17 1.38 -7.78
N LEU A 94 10.26 1.11 -6.84
CA LEU A 94 10.31 -0.10 -6.02
C LEU A 94 10.19 -1.36 -6.87
N ILE A 95 9.28 -1.39 -7.84
CA ILE A 95 9.11 -2.55 -8.74
C ILE A 95 10.40 -2.79 -9.52
N SER A 96 10.94 -1.77 -10.19
CA SER A 96 12.17 -1.91 -10.96
C SER A 96 13.37 -2.32 -10.10
N PHE A 97 13.49 -1.76 -8.89
CA PHE A 97 14.56 -2.14 -7.96
C PHE A 97 14.44 -3.60 -7.51
N ILE A 98 13.23 -4.08 -7.23
CA ILE A 98 12.98 -5.48 -6.84
C ILE A 98 13.28 -6.41 -8.02
N GLU A 99 12.86 -6.06 -9.23
CA GLU A 99 13.15 -6.83 -10.43
C GLU A 99 14.65 -6.94 -10.69
N GLU A 100 15.40 -5.85 -10.55
CA GLU A 100 16.84 -5.85 -10.68
C GLU A 100 17.53 -6.66 -9.56
N ALA A 101 17.08 -6.49 -8.31
CA ALA A 101 17.66 -7.18 -7.16
C ALA A 101 17.34 -8.69 -7.12
N THR A 102 16.19 -9.11 -7.66
CA THR A 102 15.70 -10.49 -7.56
C THR A 102 15.83 -11.27 -8.87
N GLY A 103 15.89 -10.59 -10.02
CA GLY A 103 15.88 -11.19 -11.36
C GLY A 103 17.24 -11.72 -11.88
N GLY A 104 18.24 -11.88 -11.02
CA GLY A 104 19.57 -12.39 -11.40
C GLY A 104 19.65 -13.93 -11.44
N ASP A 105 20.37 -14.47 -12.42
CA ASP A 105 20.76 -15.89 -12.58
C ASP A 105 19.64 -16.90 -12.92
N GLY A 106 18.66 -16.52 -13.75
CA GLY A 106 17.68 -17.47 -14.28
C GLY A 106 16.68 -17.99 -13.24
N LYS A 107 16.52 -17.26 -12.13
CA LYS A 107 15.47 -17.46 -11.12
C LYS A 107 14.30 -16.51 -11.39
N ASP A 108 13.10 -17.00 -11.11
CA ASP A 108 11.87 -16.20 -11.22
C ASP A 108 11.90 -15.02 -10.22
N SER A 109 11.70 -13.80 -10.73
CA SER A 109 11.56 -12.58 -9.92
C SER A 109 10.26 -12.61 -9.09
N TRP A 110 10.11 -11.70 -8.10
CA TRP A 110 8.82 -11.54 -7.38
C TRP A 110 7.66 -11.28 -8.34
N PHE A 111 7.95 -10.69 -9.50
CA PHE A 111 7.02 -10.39 -10.60
C PHE A 111 7.27 -11.29 -11.81
N ALA A 112 7.39 -12.61 -11.61
CA ALA A 112 7.54 -13.55 -12.72
C ALA A 112 6.37 -13.46 -13.72
N ASP A 113 6.65 -13.63 -15.01
CA ASP A 113 5.62 -13.65 -16.08
C ASP A 113 4.51 -14.68 -15.80
N ASN A 114 4.90 -15.81 -15.19
CA ASN A 114 3.95 -16.75 -14.65
C ASN A 114 3.51 -16.32 -13.24
N LEU A 115 2.31 -15.76 -13.12
CA LEU A 115 1.71 -15.34 -11.85
C LEU A 115 1.63 -16.48 -10.81
N ASN A 116 1.60 -17.75 -11.25
CA ASN A 116 1.59 -18.90 -10.34
C ASN A 116 2.97 -19.22 -9.75
N ARG A 117 4.04 -18.68 -10.34
CA ARG A 117 5.42 -18.69 -9.81
C ARG A 117 5.83 -17.35 -9.19
N ALA A 118 5.12 -16.27 -9.52
CA ALA A 118 5.32 -14.97 -8.91
C ALA A 118 5.00 -15.01 -7.41
N HIS A 119 5.86 -14.37 -6.63
CA HIS A 119 5.73 -14.27 -5.17
C HIS A 119 5.29 -12.86 -4.78
N LEU A 120 4.06 -12.50 -5.18
CA LEU A 120 3.44 -11.21 -4.84
C LEU A 120 3.23 -11.04 -3.33
N ASP A 121 3.21 -12.13 -2.58
CA ASP A 121 3.14 -12.13 -1.12
C ASP A 121 4.34 -11.41 -0.50
N TYR A 122 5.55 -11.57 -1.04
CA TYR A 122 6.73 -10.83 -0.57
C TYR A 122 6.61 -9.33 -0.82
N PHE A 123 6.05 -8.93 -1.97
CA PHE A 123 5.79 -7.53 -2.26
C PHE A 123 4.77 -6.93 -1.29
N TYR A 124 3.69 -7.64 -0.98
CA TYR A 124 2.71 -7.19 0.02
C TYR A 124 3.29 -7.11 1.43
N TRP A 125 4.16 -8.04 1.84
CA TRP A 125 4.88 -7.96 3.11
C TRP A 125 5.83 -6.76 3.16
N LEU A 126 6.54 -6.47 2.07
CA LEU A 126 7.39 -5.28 1.96
C LEU A 126 6.56 -4.00 2.14
N LEU A 127 5.42 -3.89 1.45
CA LEU A 127 4.52 -2.74 1.57
C LEU A 127 3.91 -2.61 2.97
N ALA A 128 3.58 -3.73 3.63
CA ALA A 128 3.13 -3.72 5.02
C ALA A 128 4.20 -3.17 5.96
N GLY A 129 5.46 -3.62 5.78
CA GLY A 129 6.61 -3.12 6.54
C GLY A 129 6.87 -1.62 6.32
N LEU A 130 6.87 -1.18 5.05
CA LEU A 130 7.05 0.24 4.70
C LEU A 130 5.92 1.11 5.29
N SER A 131 4.68 0.62 5.26
CA SER A 131 3.53 1.29 5.86
C SER A 131 3.64 1.38 7.38
N ALA A 132 4.20 0.35 8.04
CA ALA A 132 4.45 0.36 9.48
C ALA A 132 5.54 1.39 9.86
N VAL A 133 6.62 1.48 9.07
CA VAL A 133 7.67 2.50 9.25
C VAL A 133 7.09 3.90 9.04
N ALA A 134 6.30 4.11 7.98
CA ALA A 134 5.63 5.38 7.74
C ALA A 134 4.68 5.76 8.88
N PHE A 135 3.94 4.79 9.43
CA PHE A 135 3.07 5.02 10.58
C PHE A 135 3.85 5.37 11.85
N ALA A 136 4.97 4.70 12.12
CA ALA A 136 5.84 5.01 13.24
C ALA A 136 6.45 6.42 13.12
N ALA A 137 6.92 6.79 11.92
CA ALA A 137 7.39 8.14 11.64
C ALA A 137 6.27 9.17 11.84
N TYR A 138 5.06 8.91 11.34
CA TYR A 138 3.89 9.76 11.56
C TYR A 138 3.60 9.95 13.05
N LEU A 139 3.60 8.88 13.85
CA LEU A 139 3.39 8.96 15.30
C LEU A 139 4.51 9.76 16.00
N TYR A 140 5.75 9.63 15.55
CA TYR A 140 6.89 10.40 16.06
C TYR A 140 6.69 11.90 15.78
N PHE A 141 6.37 12.27 14.54
CA PHE A 141 6.08 13.66 14.18
C PHE A 141 4.84 14.21 14.88
N ALA A 142 3.77 13.41 15.00
CA ALA A 142 2.55 13.80 15.69
C ALA A 142 2.79 14.06 17.18
N LYS A 143 3.64 13.25 17.85
CA LYS A 143 4.06 13.50 19.23
C LYS A 143 4.97 14.70 19.38
N SER A 144 5.81 14.97 18.38
CA SER A 144 6.72 16.12 18.35
C SER A 144 6.02 17.42 17.92
N TYR A 145 4.81 17.34 17.37
CA TYR A 145 4.03 18.51 16.97
C TYR A 145 3.51 19.20 18.23
N ILE A 146 4.13 20.32 18.57
CA ILE A 146 3.79 21.13 19.73
C ILE A 146 2.36 21.64 19.55
N TYR A 147 1.42 21.09 20.32
CA TYR A 147 0.16 21.77 20.57
C TYR A 147 0.52 23.09 21.24
N ASN A 148 0.38 24.21 20.53
CA ASN A 148 0.60 25.54 21.08
C ASN A 148 -0.53 25.81 22.07
N ASN A 149 -0.42 25.22 23.26
CA ASN A 149 -1.21 25.59 24.42
C ASN A 149 -0.71 26.97 24.84
N ARG A 150 -1.14 28.01 24.11
CA ARG A 150 -1.26 29.35 24.69
C ARG A 150 -2.34 29.23 25.76
N LYS A 151 -1.90 28.77 26.94
CA LYS A 151 -2.60 28.99 28.19
C LYS A 151 -3.00 30.46 28.18
N SER A 152 -4.30 30.70 28.28
CA SER A 152 -4.88 31.94 28.73
C SER A 152 -4.00 32.50 29.85
N THR A 153 -3.25 33.55 29.53
CA THR A 153 -2.65 34.40 30.55
C THR A 153 -3.77 35.30 31.03
N ILE A 154 -4.02 35.17 32.32
CA ILE A 154 -4.95 35.90 33.18
C ILE A 154 -4.78 37.41 33.03
#